data_AF-A0A1D2IDM5-F1
#
_entry.id   AF-A0A1D2IDM5-F1
#
_cell.length_a   1.000
_cell.length_b   1.000
_cell.length_c   1.000
_cell.angle_alpha   90.00
_cell.angle_beta   90.00
_cell.angle_gamma   90.00
#
_symmetry.space_group_name_H-M   'P 1'
#
loop_
_entity.id
_entity.type
_entity.pdbx_description
1 polymer ?
#
loop_
_entity_poly.entity_id
_entity_poly.type
_entity_poly.pdbx_seq_one_letter_code
_entity_poly.pdbx_strand_id
1 'polypeptide(L)' 'MREDQREAAELGARGVPFFVLDRTYGVSGAQPAEVFTQALTRAWGERTPLRTVEGDAAACGPDGCAVPQT' A
#
# COMPACT_ATOMS: atom_id res chain seq x y z
N MET A 1 -18.24 -6.68 2.92
CA MET A 1 -18.09 -7.85 3.82
C MET A 1 -17.53 -9.09 3.14
N ARG A 2 -18.17 -9.68 2.10
CA ARG A 2 -17.58 -10.85 1.39
C ARG A 2 -16.24 -10.52 0.73
N GLU A 3 -16.15 -9.34 0.11
CA GLU A 3 -14.91 -8.81 -0.48
C GLU A 3 -13.81 -8.67 0.59
N ASP A 4 -14.10 -8.01 1.71
CA ASP A 4 -13.14 -7.80 2.80
C ASP A 4 -12.62 -9.12 3.40
N GLN A 5 -13.48 -10.14 3.55
CA GLN A 5 -13.07 -11.47 4.02
C GLN A 5 -12.16 -12.18 3.00
N ARG A 6 -12.43 -12.01 1.70
CA ARG A 6 -11.60 -12.59 0.64
C ARG A 6 -10.23 -11.92 0.63
N GLU A 7 -10.17 -10.59 0.67
CA GLU A 7 -8.91 -9.85 0.75
C GLU A 7 -8.11 -10.25 2.00
N ALA A 8 -8.75 -10.39 3.16
CA ALA A 8 -8.09 -10.85 4.37
C ALA A 8 -7.48 -12.26 4.21
N ALA A 9 -8.21 -13.20 3.57
CA ALA A 9 -7.70 -14.54 3.31
C ALA A 9 -6.56 -14.56 2.29
N GLU A 10 -6.65 -13.75 1.23
CA GLU A 10 -5.60 -13.57 0.21
C GLU A 10 -4.32 -12.99 0.83
N LEU A 11 -4.45 -12.09 1.81
CA LEU A 11 -3.35 -11.54 2.61
C LEU A 11 -2.85 -12.49 3.72
N GLY A 12 -3.43 -13.69 3.82
CA GLY A 12 -2.99 -14.73 4.77
C GLY A 12 -3.58 -14.64 6.18
N ALA A 13 -4.56 -13.77 6.42
CA ALA A 13 -5.21 -13.66 7.72
C ALA A 13 -6.02 -14.93 8.03
N ARG A 14 -5.74 -15.57 9.19
CA ARG A 14 -6.47 -16.75 9.69
C ARG A 14 -7.26 -16.49 10.98
N GLY A 15 -7.20 -15.27 11.48
CA GLY A 15 -7.82 -14.85 12.74
C GLY A 15 -7.66 -13.35 12.93
N VAL A 16 -8.43 -12.79 13.86
CA VAL A 16 -8.47 -11.35 14.14
C VAL A 16 -8.04 -11.04 15.58
N PRO A 17 -7.46 -9.86 15.85
CA PRO A 17 -7.14 -8.80 14.89
C PRO A 17 -5.90 -9.14 14.03
N PHE A 18 -5.90 -8.69 12.77
CA PHE A 18 -4.77 -8.82 11.84
C PHE A 18 -4.57 -7.47 11.15
N PHE A 19 -3.35 -6.95 11.19
CA PHE A 19 -3.01 -5.64 10.65
C PHE A 19 -2.05 -5.81 9.48
N VAL A 20 -2.30 -5.08 8.39
CA VAL A 20 -1.45 -5.05 7.21
C VAL A 20 -0.92 -3.63 7.02
N LEU A 21 0.40 -3.47 7.08
CA LEU A 21 1.10 -2.18 7.00
C LEU A 21 1.78 -2.07 5.64
N ASP A 22 1.43 -1.00 4.90
CA ASP A 22 1.95 -0.69 3.56
C ASP A 22 1.88 -1.87 2.56
N ARG A 23 0.89 -2.75 2.75
CA ARG A 23 0.73 -4.02 2.01
C ARG A 23 1.99 -4.91 1.96
N THR A 24 2.92 -4.70 2.90
CA THR A 24 4.23 -5.38 2.93
C THR A 24 4.46 -6.12 4.24
N TYR A 25 3.92 -5.65 5.37
CA TYR A 25 4.08 -6.30 6.68
C TYR A 25 2.73 -6.69 7.28
N GLY A 26 2.67 -7.89 7.85
CA GLY A 26 1.53 -8.37 8.63
C GLY A 26 1.84 -8.44 10.12
N VAL A 27 0.92 -7.99 10.98
CA VAL A 27 0.97 -8.16 12.44
C VAL A 27 -0.29 -8.89 12.89
N SER A 28 -0.11 -10.09 13.45
CA SER A 28 -1.21 -10.95 13.92
C SER A 28 -1.43 -10.83 15.42
N GLY A 29 -2.68 -10.63 15.83
CA GLY A 29 -3.10 -10.57 17.23
C GLY A 29 -2.97 -9.18 17.85
N ALA A 30 -3.49 -9.05 19.07
CA ALA A 30 -3.39 -7.83 19.87
C ALA A 30 -2.00 -7.72 20.50
N GLN A 31 -1.00 -7.41 19.67
CA GLN A 31 0.39 -7.28 20.10
C GLN A 31 0.61 -6.05 21.00
N PRO A 32 1.72 -6.00 21.77
CA PRO A 32 2.12 -4.80 22.51
C PRO A 32 2.37 -3.60 21.58
N ALA A 33 2.24 -2.39 22.13
CA ALA A 33 2.41 -1.14 21.37
C ALA A 33 3.82 -0.99 20.78
N GLU A 34 4.83 -1.54 21.44
CA GLU A 34 6.23 -1.52 21.01
C GLU A 34 6.41 -2.30 19.70
N VAL A 35 5.70 -3.44 19.56
CA VAL A 35 5.72 -4.24 18.33
C VAL A 35 5.10 -3.46 17.18
N PHE A 36 3.97 -2.80 17.42
CA PHE A 36 3.35 -1.93 16.41
C PHE A 36 4.25 -0.76 16.01
N THR A 37 4.90 -0.11 16.99
CA THR A 37 5.83 1.00 16.75
C THR A 37 7.00 0.55 15.87
N GLN A 38 7.59 -0.60 16.16
CA GLN A 38 8.65 -1.19 15.35
C GLN A 38 8.17 -1.52 13.94
N ALA A 39 7.00 -2.18 13.82
CA ALA A 39 6.46 -2.58 12.53
C ALA A 39 6.12 -1.37 11.64
N LEU A 40 5.56 -0.31 12.21
CA LEU A 40 5.29 0.96 11.51
C LEU A 40 6.58 1.64 11.06
N THR A 41 7.58 1.71 11.94
CA THR A 41 8.90 2.31 11.61
C THR A 41 9.55 1.56 10.45
N ARG A 42 9.50 0.22 10.48
CA ARG A 42 10.06 -0.63 9.44
C ARG A 42 9.31 -0.48 8.11
N ALA A 43 7.98 -0.56 8.13
CA ALA A 43 7.15 -0.38 6.95
C ALA A 43 7.39 0.98 6.28
N TRP A 44 7.51 2.04 7.08
CA TRP A 44 7.82 3.37 6.58
C TRP A 44 9.24 3.47 6.01
N GLY A 45 10.24 2.88 6.67
CA GLY A 45 11.64 2.96 6.25
C GLY A 45 11.97 2.14 5.00
N GLU A 46 11.29 1.03 4.78
CA GLU A 46 11.52 0.13 3.63
C GLU A 46 10.71 0.51 2.38
N ARG A 47 9.85 1.53 2.44
CA ARG A 47 9.12 2.01 1.27
C ARG A 47 10.08 2.49 0.19
N THR A 48 9.83 2.08 -1.06
CA THR A 48 10.60 2.54 -2.22
C THR A 48 9.80 3.56 -3.03
N PRO A 49 10.47 4.50 -3.73
CA PRO A 49 9.77 5.37 -4.67
C PRO A 49 8.98 4.55 -5.69
N LEU A 50 7.81 5.06 -6.10
CA LEU A 50 7.00 4.40 -7.10
C LEU A 50 7.81 4.19 -8.38
N ARG A 51 7.77 2.97 -8.91
CA ARG A 51 8.34 2.67 -10.22
C ARG A 51 7.44 3.31 -11.28
N THR A 52 7.95 4.35 -11.93
CA THR A 52 7.27 4.98 -13.05
C THR A 52 7.26 4.02 -14.24
N VAL A 53 6.09 3.83 -14.84
CA VAL A 53 5.99 3.22 -16.16
C VAL A 53 6.13 4.35 -17.15
N GLU A 54 7.20 4.32 -17.96
CA GLU A 54 7.38 5.30 -19.03
C GLU A 54 6.28 5.10 -20.08
N GLY A 55 5.63 6.20 -20.45
CA GLY A 55 4.60 6.24 -21.47
C GLY A 55 4.39 7.67 -21.93
N ASP A 56 4.14 7.83 -23.22
CA ASP A 56 3.85 9.07 -23.93
C ASP A 56 2.36 9.47 -23.84
N ALA A 57 1.67 8.95 -22.82
CA ALA A 57 0.29 9.31 -22.55
C ALA A 57 0.18 10.81 -22.18
N ALA A 58 -0.80 11.49 -22.75
CA ALA A 58 -1.06 12.88 -22.46
C ALA A 58 -1.31 13.07 -20.95
N ALA A 59 -0.48 13.89 -20.33
CA ALA A 59 -0.61 14.32 -18.94
C ALA A 59 -0.67 15.85 -18.88
N CYS A 60 -1.27 16.37 -17.81
CA CYS A 60 -1.19 17.80 -17.50
C CYS A 60 -0.07 18.02 -16.50
N GLY A 61 0.83 18.93 -16.83
CA GLY A 61 1.89 19.40 -15.95
C GLY A 61 1.56 20.76 -15.32
N PRO A 62 2.48 21.30 -14.52
CA PRO A 62 2.37 22.66 -13.97
C PRO A 62 2.20 23.74 -15.06
N ASP A 63 2.73 23.48 -16.26
CA ASP A 63 2.71 24.41 -17.40
C ASP A 63 1.48 24.26 -18.31
N GLY A 64 0.55 23.36 -17.96
CA GLY A 64 -0.67 23.10 -18.72
C GLY A 64 -0.77 21.68 -19.28
N CYS A 65 -1.78 21.46 -20.12
CA CYS A 65 -2.11 20.14 -20.66
C CYS A 65 -1.66 20.01 -22.12
N ALA A 66 -1.21 18.81 -22.49
CA ALA A 66 -1.01 18.46 -23.89
C ALA A 66 -2.36 18.51 -24.63
N VAL A 67 -2.46 19.36 -25.66
CA VAL A 67 -3.60 19.39 -26.57
C VAL A 67 -3.35 18.37 -27.70
N PRO A 68 -4.32 17.49 -28.01
CA PRO A 68 -4.19 16.56 -29.13
C PRO A 68 -3.86 17.34 -30.41
N GLN A 69 -2.76 16.96 -31.08
CA GLN A 69 -2.47 17.49 -32.40
C GLN A 69 -3.43 16.79 -33.37
N THR A 70 -4.44 17.53 -33.84
CA THR A 70 -5.31 17.08 -34.94
C THR A 70 -4.54 16.92 -36.23
#